data_AF-A0A5B2WSD3-F1
#
_entry.id   AF-A0A5B2WSD3-F1
#
_cell.length_a   1.000
_cell.length_b   1.000
_cell.length_c   1.000
_cell.angle_alpha   90.00
_cell.angle_beta   90.00
_cell.angle_gamma   90.00
#
_symmetry.space_group_name_H-M   'P 1'
#
loop_
_entity.id
_entity.type
_entity.pdbx_description
1 polymer ?
#
loop_
_entity_poly.entity_id
_entity_poly.type
_entity_poly.pdbx_seq_one_letter_code
_entity_poly.pdbx_strand_id
1 'polypeptide(L)'
;MGIQDIIEGKKQWRAHTARVKALPPDYQIVYKEMQKYLFKVGPVDLPDGNLLSGIVDFFEEGVAAGKGVLELIGTDVAAFCDDLVKNSRTYADIYQASISEELGTPEK
;
A
#
# COMPACT_ATOMS: atom_id res chain seq x y z
N MET A 1 8.85 8.06 -20.26
CA MET A 1 8.11 6.79 -20.17
C MET A 1 7.93 6.24 -21.59
N GLY A 2 8.48 5.06 -21.87
CA GLY A 2 8.33 4.41 -23.18
C GLY A 2 7.08 3.54 -23.24
N ILE A 3 6.62 3.20 -24.45
CA ILE A 3 5.49 2.27 -24.64
C ILE A 3 5.78 0.90 -24.00
N GLN A 4 7.05 0.50 -23.95
CA GLN A 4 7.50 -0.74 -23.32
C GLN A 4 7.25 -0.76 -21.80
N ASP A 5 7.54 0.34 -21.09
CA ASP A 5 7.26 0.48 -19.65
C ASP A 5 5.76 0.34 -19.35
N ILE A 6 4.91 0.92 -20.19
CA ILE A 6 3.44 0.85 -20.03
C ILE A 6 2.95 -0.59 -20.19
N ILE A 7 3.53 -1.36 -21.11
CA ILE A 7 3.17 -2.76 -21.36
C ILE A 7 3.61 -3.64 -20.18
N GLU A 8 4.85 -3.46 -19.69
CA GLU A 8 5.37 -4.20 -18.54
C GLU A 8 4.56 -3.87 -17.27
N GLY A 9 4.31 -2.59 -16.98
CA GLY A 9 3.49 -2.18 -15.84
C GLY A 9 2.08 -2.76 -15.89
N LYS A 10 1.45 -2.80 -17.07
CA LYS A 10 0.13 -3.43 -17.24
C LYS A 10 0.16 -4.94 -17.04
N LYS A 11 1.25 -5.62 -17.41
CA LYS A 11 1.45 -7.05 -17.18
C LYS A 11 1.61 -7.34 -15.69
N GLN A 12 2.43 -6.56 -14.98
CA GLN A 12 2.60 -6.64 -13.52
C GLN A 12 1.26 -6.41 -12.80
N TRP A 13 0.53 -5.37 -13.19
CA TRP A 13 -0.80 -5.08 -12.62
C TRP A 13 -1.81 -6.22 -12.81
N ARG A 14 -1.79 -6.87 -13.97
CA ARG A 14 -2.65 -8.03 -14.24
C ARG A 14 -2.27 -9.24 -13.39
N ALA A 15 -0.98 -9.53 -13.27
CA ALA A 15 -0.48 -10.61 -12.42
C ALA A 15 -0.89 -10.37 -10.96
N HIS A 16 -0.70 -9.14 -10.49
CA HIS A 16 -1.10 -8.71 -9.15
C HIS A 16 -2.61 -8.90 -8.91
N THR A 17 -3.44 -8.43 -9.84
CA THR A 17 -4.89 -8.57 -9.76
C THR A 17 -5.32 -10.04 -9.76
N ALA A 18 -4.61 -10.91 -10.50
CA ALA A 18 -4.90 -12.34 -10.52
C ALA A 18 -4.61 -13.01 -9.17
N ARG A 19 -3.48 -12.66 -8.52
CA ARG A 19 -3.15 -13.14 -7.17
C ARG A 19 -4.22 -12.75 -6.17
N VAL A 20 -4.62 -11.48 -6.15
CA VAL A 20 -5.69 -11.00 -5.25
C VAL A 20 -6.98 -11.78 -5.47
N LYS A 21 -7.37 -12.05 -6.73
CA LYS A 21 -8.60 -12.81 -7.04
C LYS A 21 -8.55 -14.28 -6.62
N ALA A 22 -7.36 -14.86 -6.45
CA ALA A 22 -7.19 -16.23 -5.98
C ALA A 22 -7.39 -16.37 -4.46
N LEU A 23 -7.33 -15.26 -3.72
CA LEU A 23 -7.55 -15.25 -2.27
C LEU A 23 -9.03 -15.53 -1.92
N PRO A 24 -9.33 -16.03 -0.71
CA PRO A 24 -10.70 -16.17 -0.22
C PRO A 24 -11.47 -14.83 -0.23
N PRO A 25 -12.81 -14.85 -0.32
CA PRO A 25 -13.61 -13.64 -0.46
C PRO A 25 -13.39 -12.62 0.66
N ASP A 26 -13.22 -13.06 1.91
CA ASP A 26 -12.96 -12.16 3.05
C ASP A 26 -11.64 -11.39 2.87
N TYR A 27 -10.59 -12.09 2.43
CA TYR A 27 -9.30 -11.47 2.13
C TYR A 27 -9.38 -10.48 0.98
N GLN A 28 -10.17 -10.78 -0.06
CA GLN A 28 -10.37 -9.86 -1.18
C GLN A 28 -11.06 -8.55 -0.75
N ILE A 29 -12.02 -8.63 0.18
CA ILE A 29 -12.73 -7.45 0.68
C ILE A 29 -11.78 -6.57 1.47
N VAL A 30 -11.06 -7.17 2.43
CA VAL A 30 -10.09 -6.44 3.26
C VAL A 30 -8.99 -5.84 2.39
N TYR A 31 -8.45 -6.61 1.45
CA TYR A 31 -7.42 -6.14 0.53
C TYR A 31 -7.88 -4.89 -0.25
N LYS A 32 -9.13 -4.88 -0.73
CA LYS A 32 -9.69 -3.71 -1.43
C LYS A 32 -9.84 -2.48 -0.52
N GLU A 33 -10.25 -2.68 0.73
CA GLU A 33 -10.35 -1.58 1.69
C GLU A 33 -8.98 -1.03 2.08
N MET A 34 -8.00 -1.91 2.32
CA MET A 34 -6.60 -1.53 2.52
C MET A 34 -6.06 -0.77 1.31
N GLN A 35 -6.30 -1.26 0.09
CA GLN A 35 -5.87 -0.59 -1.14
C GLN A 35 -6.46 0.83 -1.19
N LYS A 36 -7.77 1.01 -0.99
CA LYS A 36 -8.40 2.35 -0.96
C LYS A 36 -7.79 3.26 0.11
N TYR A 37 -7.54 2.71 1.31
CA TYR A 37 -6.95 3.46 2.41
C TYR A 37 -5.53 3.91 2.07
N LEU A 38 -4.68 3.00 1.60
CA LEU A 38 -3.30 3.28 1.21
C LEU A 38 -3.21 4.24 0.03
N PHE A 39 -4.14 4.20 -0.93
CA PHE A 39 -4.20 5.22 -1.98
C PHE A 39 -4.56 6.61 -1.44
N LYS A 40 -5.18 6.70 -0.26
CA LYS A 40 -5.57 7.96 0.38
C LYS A 40 -4.51 8.48 1.36
N VAL A 41 -3.89 7.59 2.15
CA VAL A 41 -2.98 7.96 3.25
C VAL A 41 -1.55 7.43 3.11
N GLY A 42 -1.32 6.53 2.17
CA GLY A 42 -0.06 5.81 2.02
C GLY A 42 1.08 6.63 1.37
N PRO A 43 2.24 6.01 1.15
CA PRO A 43 3.40 6.65 0.56
C PRO A 43 3.17 7.16 -0.86
N VAL A 44 3.85 8.25 -1.22
CA VAL A 44 3.84 8.81 -2.60
C VAL A 44 4.21 7.78 -3.66
N ASP A 45 5.10 6.85 -3.29
CA ASP A 45 5.63 5.79 -4.16
C ASP A 45 4.74 4.54 -4.19
N LEU A 46 3.56 4.57 -3.56
CA LEU A 46 2.62 3.44 -3.57
C LEU A 46 2.30 2.87 -4.98
N PRO A 47 2.09 3.68 -6.05
CA PRO A 47 1.77 3.14 -7.37
C PRO A 47 2.94 2.43 -8.07
N ASP A 48 4.18 2.78 -7.72
CA ASP A 48 5.41 2.22 -8.30
C ASP A 48 6.13 1.25 -7.34
N GLY A 49 5.67 1.18 -6.09
CA GLY A 49 6.28 0.43 -5.00
C GLY A 49 5.78 -1.02 -4.85
N ASN A 50 6.60 -1.84 -4.21
CA ASN A 50 6.29 -3.26 -3.94
C ASN A 50 5.32 -3.48 -2.77
N LEU A 51 4.77 -2.41 -2.17
CA LEU A 51 3.95 -2.51 -0.96
C LEU A 51 2.69 -3.35 -1.18
N LEU A 52 1.98 -3.08 -2.28
CA LEU A 52 0.76 -3.82 -2.62
C LEU A 52 1.06 -5.31 -2.86
N SER A 53 2.16 -5.63 -3.54
CA SER A 53 2.60 -7.03 -3.72
C SER A 53 2.92 -7.68 -2.38
N GLY A 54 3.69 -7.02 -1.51
CA GLY A 54 4.02 -7.54 -0.18
C GLY A 54 2.80 -7.83 0.70
N ILE A 55 1.74 -7.03 0.60
CA ILE A 55 0.46 -7.30 1.29
C ILE A 55 -0.19 -8.58 0.76
N VAL A 56 -0.14 -8.81 -0.55
CA VAL A 56 -0.69 -10.04 -1.16
C VAL A 56 0.12 -11.26 -0.74
N ASP A 57 1.45 -11.16 -0.76
CA ASP A 57 2.34 -12.22 -0.27
C ASP A 57 2.00 -12.59 1.20
N PHE A 58 1.85 -11.60 2.08
CA PHE A 58 1.42 -11.81 3.48
C PHE A 58 0.04 -12.47 3.60
N PHE A 59 -0.91 -12.09 2.74
CA PHE A 59 -2.24 -12.71 2.73
C PHE A 59 -2.21 -14.15 2.23
N GLU A 60 -1.38 -14.48 1.24
CA GLU A 60 -1.20 -15.85 0.77
C GLU A 60 -0.60 -16.75 1.87
N GLU A 61 0.38 -16.26 2.63
CA GLU A 61 0.91 -16.96 3.81
C GLU A 61 -0.17 -17.17 4.89
N GLY A 62 -0.99 -16.14 5.12
CA GLY A 62 -2.12 -16.19 6.03
C GLY A 62 -3.17 -17.26 5.68
N VAL A 63 -3.51 -17.34 4.39
CA VAL A 63 -4.41 -18.36 3.84
C VAL A 63 -3.78 -19.75 3.94
N ALA A 64 -2.50 -19.89 3.63
CA ALA A 64 -1.77 -21.16 3.77
C ALA A 64 -1.73 -21.65 5.22
N ALA A 65 -1.67 -20.72 6.18
CA ALA A 65 -1.76 -21.00 7.61
C ALA A 65 -3.20 -21.25 8.11
N GLY A 66 -4.21 -21.15 7.24
CA GLY A 66 -5.62 -21.37 7.57
C GLY A 66 -6.23 -20.32 8.51
N LYS A 67 -5.63 -19.13 8.61
CA LYS A 67 -6.09 -18.06 9.50
C LYS A 67 -7.17 -17.22 8.84
N GLY A 68 -8.07 -16.64 9.63
CA GLY A 68 -8.96 -15.59 9.16
C GLY A 68 -8.20 -14.28 8.92
N VAL A 69 -8.65 -13.48 7.94
CA VAL A 69 -7.99 -12.19 7.64
C VAL A 69 -7.97 -11.25 8.85
N LEU A 70 -9.06 -11.19 9.62
CA LEU A 70 -9.15 -10.38 10.84
C LEU A 70 -8.27 -10.91 11.98
N GLU A 71 -7.91 -12.20 11.97
CA GLU A 71 -6.96 -12.74 12.94
C GLU A 71 -5.51 -12.35 12.60
N LEU A 72 -5.23 -12.04 11.34
CA LEU A 72 -3.89 -11.62 10.88
C LEU A 72 -3.66 -10.13 11.07
N ILE A 73 -4.61 -9.31 10.61
CA ILE A 73 -4.47 -7.85 10.61
C ILE A 73 -5.15 -7.19 11.81
N GLY A 74 -5.98 -7.92 12.55
CA GLY A 74 -6.85 -7.36 13.58
C GLY A 74 -8.15 -6.77 13.03
N THR A 75 -9.00 -6.31 13.93
CA THR A 75 -10.28 -5.67 13.58
C THR A 75 -10.11 -4.24 13.06
N ASP A 76 -8.96 -3.62 13.28
CA ASP A 76 -8.67 -2.25 12.85
C ASP A 76 -7.70 -2.25 11.65
N VAL A 77 -8.30 -2.27 10.47
CA VAL A 77 -7.59 -2.29 9.18
C VAL A 77 -6.77 -1.01 8.97
N ALA A 78 -7.27 0.14 9.45
CA ALA A 78 -6.60 1.41 9.31
C ALA A 78 -5.34 1.44 10.18
N ALA A 79 -5.45 1.06 11.46
CA ALA A 79 -4.30 0.97 12.35
C ALA A 79 -3.21 0.03 11.83
N PHE A 80 -3.60 -1.10 11.23
CA PHE A 80 -2.64 -2.01 10.57
C PHE A 80 -1.94 -1.33 9.39
N CYS A 81 -2.68 -0.64 8.53
CA CYS A 81 -2.11 0.08 7.39
C CYS A 81 -1.18 1.22 7.83
N ASP A 82 -1.55 1.95 8.87
CA ASP A 82 -0.74 3.02 9.47
C ASP A 82 0.60 2.47 9.96
N ASP A 83 0.61 1.34 10.66
CA ASP A 83 1.86 0.72 11.13
C ASP A 83 2.71 0.20 9.96
N LEU A 84 2.06 -0.33 8.92
CA LEU A 84 2.72 -0.80 7.70
C LEU A 84 3.46 0.32 6.95
N VAL A 85 2.90 1.54 6.91
CA VAL A 85 3.52 2.68 6.21
C VAL A 85 4.39 3.57 7.10
N LYS A 86 4.44 3.30 8.42
CA LYS A 86 5.08 4.14 9.44
C LYS A 86 6.58 4.41 9.22
N ASN A 87 7.28 3.52 8.53
CA ASN A 87 8.72 3.67 8.19
C ASN A 87 8.96 4.08 6.73
N SER A 88 7.91 4.40 5.97
CA SER A 88 7.99 4.84 4.56
C SER A 88 7.67 6.33 4.47
N ARG A 89 8.35 7.08 3.60
CA ARG A 89 8.03 8.51 3.35
C ARG A 89 6.60 8.64 2.82
N THR A 90 5.74 9.29 3.60
CA THR A 90 4.35 9.55 3.24
C THR A 90 4.19 10.91 2.56
N TYR A 91 3.07 11.12 1.86
CA TYR A 91 2.75 12.44 1.28
C TYR A 91 2.70 13.54 2.36
N ALA A 92 2.32 13.18 3.60
CA ALA A 92 2.31 14.08 4.75
C ALA A 92 3.73 14.52 5.17
N ASP A 93 4.71 13.61 5.14
CA ASP A 93 6.12 13.91 5.42
C ASP A 93 6.69 14.92 4.41
N ILE A 94 6.37 14.74 3.13
CA ILE A 94 6.80 15.64 2.05
C ILE A 94 6.17 17.03 2.19
N TYR A 95 4.88 17.10 2.53
CA TYR A 95 4.19 18.38 2.74
C TYR A 95 4.72 19.11 3.99
N GLN A 96 4.97 18.40 5.09
CA GLN A 96 5.59 18.98 6.28
C GLN A 96 7.02 19.49 6.00
N ALA A 97 7.81 18.76 5.23
CA ALA A 97 9.14 19.20 4.82
C ALA A 97 9.05 20.49 3.98
N SER A 98 8.07 20.56 3.06
CA SER A 98 7.85 21.73 2.20
C SER A 98 7.44 22.98 2.99
N ILE A 99 6.54 22.83 3.98
CA ILE A 99 6.15 23.94 4.87
C ILE A 99 7.30 24.35 5.79
N SER A 100 8.09 23.41 6.28
CA SER A 100 9.25 23.69 7.13
C SER A 100 10.37 24.42 6.35
N GLU A 101 10.50 24.13 5.06
CA GLU A 101 11.44 24.82 4.16
C GLU A 101 10.93 26.23 3.79
N GLU A 102 9.62 26.41 3.58
CA GLU A 102 9.02 27.74 3.31
C GLU A 102 9.09 28.69 4.52
N LEU A 103 8.91 28.17 5.74
CA LEU A 103 9.02 28.95 6.99
C LEU A 103 10.48 29.19 7.43
N GLY A 104 11.46 28.65 6.69
CA GLY A 104 12.88 28.79 6.92
C GLY A 104 13.52 29.98 6.22
N THR A 105 12.97 31.19 6.36
CA THR A 105 13.76 32.43 6.16
C THR A 105 13.44 33.46 7.24
N PRO A 106 14.19 33.50 8.35
CA PRO A 106 14.35 34.74 9.09
C PRO A 106 15.33 35.62 8.31
N GLU A 107 14.79 36.66 7.67
CA GLU A 107 15.54 37.82 7.18
C GLU A 107 16.51 38.30 8.28
N LYS A 108 17.78 38.51 7.90
CA LYS A 108 18.77 39.26 8.68
C LYS A 108 18.84 40.69 8.17
#